data_AF-A0A1I1FAG6-F1
#
_entry.id   AF-A0A1I1FAG6-F1
#
_cell.length_a   1.000
_cell.length_b   1.000
_cell.length_c   1.000
_cell.angle_alpha   90.00
_cell.angle_beta   90.00
_cell.angle_gamma   90.00
#
_symmetry.space_group_name_H-M   'P 1'
#
loop_
_entity.id
_entity.type
_entity.pdbx_description
1 polymer ?
#
loop_
_entity_poly.entity_id
_entity_poly.type
_entity_poly.pdbx_seq_one_letter_code
_entity_poly.pdbx_strand_id
1 'polypeptide(L)'
;MKNIDGCGTYLRLMTATVRYTCPHCGSVTSIERPLDLADRSVTKRSQPGWEYAAPDDPLEQREAADGIAFVCGEDGPVTDLEGAPIEGCGRPFYLNFVRYEQGVELEPDPPTYGGPRFDFMG
;
A
#
# COMPACT_ATOMS: atom_id res chain seq x y z
N MET A 1 21.07 -2.19 -41.55
CA MET A 1 19.97 -1.56 -40.79
C MET A 1 20.20 -1.82 -39.31
N LYS A 2 19.94 -0.83 -38.45
CA LYS A 2 20.26 -0.85 -37.02
C LYS A 2 19.37 -1.83 -36.23
N ASN A 3 20.01 -2.50 -35.26
CA ASN A 3 19.61 -2.99 -33.92
C ASN A 3 18.19 -2.62 -33.43
N ILE A 4 17.50 -3.34 -32.53
CA ILE A 4 17.92 -3.85 -31.20
C ILE A 4 16.94 -4.93 -30.73
N ASP A 5 17.44 -5.91 -29.99
CA ASP A 5 16.71 -6.91 -29.19
C ASP A 5 15.74 -6.29 -28.18
N GLY A 6 14.58 -6.91 -27.98
CA GLY A 6 13.55 -6.49 -27.03
C GLY A 6 12.86 -7.67 -26.37
N CYS A 7 13.61 -8.38 -25.53
CA CYS A 7 13.06 -9.21 -24.45
C CYS A 7 12.20 -8.30 -23.55
N GLY A 8 10.87 -8.46 -23.50
CA GLY A 8 10.07 -7.52 -22.70
C GLY A 8 8.58 -7.75 -22.54
N THR A 9 8.02 -8.91 -22.87
CA THR A 9 6.56 -9.13 -22.69
C THR A 9 6.27 -10.59 -22.36
N TYR A 10 6.62 -11.06 -21.14
CA TYR A 10 5.97 -12.25 -20.57
C TYR A 10 6.30 -12.51 -19.08
N LEU A 11 6.53 -11.49 -18.24
CA LEU A 11 6.26 -11.70 -16.81
C LEU A 11 4.75 -11.57 -16.64
N ARG A 12 4.07 -12.72 -16.67
CA ARG A 12 2.78 -12.84 -16.01
C ARG A 12 3.08 -12.57 -14.53
N LEU A 13 3.02 -11.30 -14.12
CA LEU A 13 3.23 -10.90 -12.73
C LEU A 13 2.27 -11.76 -11.90
N MET A 14 2.82 -12.68 -11.12
CA MET A 14 2.03 -13.45 -10.19
C MET A 14 1.52 -12.45 -9.16
N THR A 15 0.20 -12.40 -9.00
CA THR A 15 -0.45 -11.57 -7.98
C THR A 15 -0.96 -12.44 -6.85
N ALA A 16 -1.10 -11.83 -5.68
CA ALA A 16 -1.79 -12.39 -4.55
C ALA A 16 -2.76 -11.35 -3.97
N THR A 17 -3.86 -11.84 -3.38
CA THR A 17 -4.76 -11.00 -2.61
C THR A 17 -4.08 -10.62 -1.29
N VAL A 18 -3.84 -9.32 -1.09
CA VAL A 18 -3.25 -8.77 0.13
C VAL A 18 -4.32 -8.01 0.91
N ARG A 19 -4.25 -8.08 2.25
CA ARG A 19 -5.20 -7.48 3.18
C ARG A 19 -4.58 -6.29 3.90
N TYR A 20 -5.28 -5.16 3.91
CA TYR A 20 -4.88 -3.95 4.64
C TYR A 20 -5.98 -3.52 5.60
N THR A 21 -5.58 -3.20 6.83
CA THR A 21 -6.51 -2.80 7.89
C THR A 21 -6.68 -1.29 7.92
N CYS A 22 -7.92 -0.81 7.87
CA CYS A 22 -8.25 0.59 8.04
C CYS A 22 -7.81 1.06 9.45
N PRO A 23 -6.93 2.05 9.56
CA PRO A 23 -6.41 2.52 10.85
C PRO A 23 -7.44 3.32 11.66
N HIS A 24 -8.63 3.59 11.09
CA HIS A 24 -9.70 4.34 11.77
C HIS A 24 -10.71 3.43 12.48
N CYS A 25 -11.15 2.35 11.83
CA CYS A 25 -12.21 1.47 12.37
C CYS A 25 -11.82 -0.02 12.44
N GLY A 26 -10.65 -0.42 11.92
CA GLY A 26 -10.19 -1.81 11.98
C GLY A 26 -10.78 -2.74 10.91
N SER A 27 -11.62 -2.24 9.99
CA SER A 27 -12.08 -3.02 8.85
C SER A 27 -10.92 -3.41 7.93
N VAL A 28 -11.12 -4.43 7.10
CA VAL A 28 -10.10 -4.97 6.23
C VAL A 28 -10.52 -4.87 4.77
N THR A 29 -9.69 -4.18 3.99
CA THR A 29 -9.77 -4.11 2.52
C THR A 29 -8.81 -5.13 1.91
N SER A 30 -9.24 -5.79 0.84
CA SER A 30 -8.44 -6.77 0.11
C SER A 30 -8.23 -6.30 -1.32
N ILE A 31 -7.00 -6.34 -1.84
CA ILE A 31 -6.68 -6.01 -3.23
C ILE A 31 -5.66 -6.97 -3.83
N GLU A 32 -5.65 -7.08 -5.16
CA GLU A 32 -4.63 -7.84 -5.89
C GLU A 32 -3.35 -7.03 -6.05
N ARG A 33 -2.23 -7.64 -5.64
CA ARG A 33 -0.90 -7.04 -5.63
C ARG A 33 0.13 -8.03 -6.18
N PRO A 34 1.22 -7.56 -6.81
CA PRO A 34 2.30 -8.45 -7.22
C PRO A 34 3.01 -9.05 -6.00
N LEU A 35 3.71 -10.17 -6.19
CA LEU A 35 4.49 -10.83 -5.12
C LEU A 35 5.73 -10.03 -4.71
N ASP A 36 6.19 -9.14 -5.57
CA ASP A 36 7.10 -8.04 -5.28
C ASP A 36 6.33 -7.02 -4.41
N LEU A 37 6.37 -7.19 -3.09
CA LEU A 37 5.66 -6.31 -2.16
C LEU A 37 6.58 -5.17 -1.74
N ALA A 38 6.35 -3.99 -2.32
CA ALA A 38 6.96 -2.74 -1.89
C ALA A 38 6.22 -2.10 -0.70
N ASP A 39 5.32 -2.79 -0.01
CA ASP A 39 4.48 -2.22 1.03
C ASP A 39 5.28 -1.86 2.29
N ARG A 40 5.18 -0.60 2.73
CA ARG A 40 5.86 -0.10 3.94
C ARG A 40 4.92 0.00 5.14
N SER A 41 3.81 0.70 4.96
CA SER A 41 2.96 1.10 6.10
C SER A 41 1.55 1.52 5.68
N VAL A 42 0.61 1.42 6.62
CA VAL A 42 -0.74 1.96 6.46
C VAL A 42 -0.93 3.14 7.40
N THR A 43 -1.42 4.27 6.89
CA THR A 43 -1.51 5.55 7.60
C THR A 43 -2.85 6.24 7.45
N LYS A 44 -3.18 7.12 8.40
CA LYS A 44 -4.41 7.93 8.41
C LYS A 44 -4.34 9.18 7.54
N ARG A 45 -3.14 9.59 7.14
CA ARG A 45 -2.86 10.83 6.40
C ARG A 45 -1.90 10.52 5.27
N SER A 46 -2.04 11.24 4.17
CA SER A 46 -1.10 11.18 3.05
C SER A 46 0.27 11.68 3.48
N GLN A 47 1.30 11.12 2.86
CA GLN A 47 2.67 11.59 3.01
C GLN A 47 2.91 12.81 2.10
N PRO A 48 3.57 13.87 2.58
CA PRO A 48 3.88 15.03 1.75
C PRO A 48 4.74 14.63 0.54
N GLY A 49 4.34 15.07 -0.66
CA GLY A 49 5.10 14.81 -1.90
C GLY A 49 5.02 13.37 -2.42
N TRP A 50 4.02 12.60 -1.98
CA TRP A 50 3.75 11.25 -2.48
C TRP A 50 2.58 11.28 -3.46
N GLU A 51 2.70 10.52 -4.53
CA GLU A 51 1.63 10.28 -5.50
C GLU A 51 0.95 8.95 -5.21
N TYR A 52 -0.37 8.97 -5.06
CA TYR A 52 -1.16 7.79 -4.72
C TYR A 52 -2.06 7.39 -5.89
N ALA A 53 -2.09 6.10 -6.19
CA ALA A 53 -3.09 5.51 -7.07
C ALA A 53 -4.37 5.14 -6.31
N ALA A 54 -5.47 4.99 -7.03
CA ALA A 54 -6.71 4.40 -6.53
C ALA A 54 -6.61 2.86 -6.55
N PRO A 55 -7.38 2.13 -5.72
CA PRO A 55 -7.31 0.67 -5.67
C PRO A 55 -7.83 -0.03 -6.93
N ASP A 56 -8.68 0.64 -7.72
CA ASP A 56 -9.23 0.17 -8.99
C ASP A 56 -8.41 0.64 -10.21
N ASP A 57 -7.36 1.44 -10.01
CA ASP A 57 -6.44 1.82 -11.07
C ASP A 57 -5.72 0.57 -11.66
N PRO A 58 -5.32 0.63 -12.95
CA PRO A 58 -4.52 -0.41 -13.58
C PRO A 58 -3.29 -0.77 -12.74
N LEU A 59 -2.94 -2.06 -12.72
CA LEU A 59 -1.81 -2.57 -11.93
C LEU A 59 -0.53 -1.76 -12.18
N GLU A 60 -0.21 -1.49 -13.44
CA GLU A 60 0.98 -0.72 -13.83
C GLU A 60 1.02 0.69 -13.20
N GLN A 61 -0.14 1.35 -13.07
CA GLN A 61 -0.24 2.66 -12.43
C GLN A 61 -0.12 2.54 -10.91
N ARG A 62 -0.74 1.52 -10.31
CA ARG A 62 -0.63 1.27 -8.87
C ARG A 62 0.80 0.95 -8.45
N GLU A 63 1.59 0.25 -9.26
CA GLU A 63 2.99 -0.05 -8.97
C GLU A 63 3.94 1.12 -9.26
N ALA A 64 3.57 2.03 -10.16
CA ALA A 64 4.37 3.22 -10.45
C ALA A 64 4.16 4.36 -9.42
N ALA A 65 3.07 4.32 -8.67
CA ALA A 65 2.76 5.28 -7.61
C ALA A 65 3.62 5.05 -6.36
N ASP A 66 3.66 6.04 -5.46
CA ASP A 66 4.30 5.93 -4.15
C ASP A 66 3.42 5.18 -3.13
N GLY A 67 2.17 4.90 -3.47
CA GLY A 67 1.24 4.21 -2.60
C GLY A 67 -0.16 4.08 -3.21
N ILE A 68 -1.10 3.56 -2.40
CA ILE A 68 -2.52 3.47 -2.73
C ILE A 68 -3.33 4.26 -1.69
N ALA A 69 -4.19 5.15 -2.18
CA ALA A 69 -5.16 5.86 -1.35
C ALA A 69 -6.50 5.10 -1.38
N PHE A 70 -7.05 4.84 -0.20
CA PHE A 70 -8.32 4.16 -0.02
C PHE A 70 -9.34 5.08 0.68
N VAL A 71 -10.61 4.90 0.36
CA VAL A 71 -11.78 5.37 1.11
C VAL A 71 -12.52 4.14 1.64
N CYS A 72 -12.47 3.98 2.96
CA CYS A 72 -12.92 2.77 3.64
C CYS A 72 -14.40 2.46 3.40
N GLY A 73 -14.68 1.40 2.64
CA GLY A 73 -16.04 0.94 2.30
C GLY A 73 -16.65 1.57 1.05
N GLU A 74 -16.02 2.61 0.50
CA GLU A 74 -16.48 3.24 -0.76
C GLU A 74 -15.74 2.68 -1.97
N ASP A 75 -14.45 2.40 -1.82
CA ASP A 75 -13.61 1.85 -2.91
C ASP A 75 -13.77 0.34 -3.11
N GLY A 76 -14.60 -0.31 -2.30
CA GLY A 76 -14.83 -1.75 -2.36
C GLY A 76 -15.36 -2.32 -1.05
N PRO A 77 -15.80 -3.60 -1.07
CA PRO A 77 -16.29 -4.28 0.11
C PRO A 77 -15.17 -4.40 1.15
N VAL A 78 -15.54 -4.21 2.41
CA VAL A 78 -14.64 -4.42 3.55
C VAL A 78 -15.16 -5.55 4.43
N THR A 79 -14.24 -6.18 5.14
CA THR A 79 -14.53 -7.28 6.06
C THR A 79 -14.03 -6.97 7.46
N ASP A 80 -14.46 -7.73 8.45
CA ASP A 80 -13.74 -7.82 9.72
C ASP A 80 -12.47 -8.69 9.57
N LEU A 81 -11.78 -8.94 10.69
CA LEU A 81 -10.57 -9.77 10.69
C LEU A 81 -10.84 -11.22 10.29
N GLU A 82 -12.05 -11.73 10.56
CA GLU A 82 -12.51 -13.10 10.31
C GLU A 82 -13.06 -13.28 8.88
N GLY A 83 -13.22 -12.18 8.14
CA GLY A 83 -13.67 -12.18 6.75
C GLY A 83 -15.18 -11.98 6.57
N ALA A 84 -15.92 -11.68 7.63
CA ALA A 84 -17.34 -11.35 7.51
C ALA A 84 -17.51 -9.93 6.95
N PRO A 85 -18.45 -9.71 6.02
CA PRO A 85 -18.68 -8.38 5.44
C PRO A 85 -19.21 -7.41 6.51
N ILE A 86 -18.65 -6.20 6.55
CA ILE A 86 -19.05 -5.12 7.45
C ILE A 86 -19.11 -3.79 6.68
N GLU A 87 -19.75 -2.79 7.27
CA GLU A 87 -19.73 -1.43 6.73
C GLU A 87 -18.40 -0.72 7.01
N GLY A 88 -17.88 -0.02 6.01
CA GLY A 88 -16.71 0.84 6.16
C GLY A 88 -17.03 2.16 6.87
N CYS A 89 -16.00 2.88 7.31
CA CYS A 89 -16.18 4.15 8.00
C CYS A 89 -16.21 5.40 7.09
N GLY A 90 -16.04 5.24 5.77
CA GLY A 90 -16.03 6.33 4.78
C GLY A 90 -14.84 7.27 4.88
N ARG A 91 -13.82 6.94 5.69
CA ARG A 91 -12.65 7.80 5.90
C ARG A 91 -11.48 7.38 5.02
N PRO A 92 -10.68 8.35 4.54
CA PRO A 92 -9.50 8.03 3.75
C PRO A 92 -8.39 7.43 4.62
N PHE A 93 -7.66 6.49 4.05
CA PHE A 93 -6.41 5.95 4.60
C PHE A 93 -5.46 5.56 3.46
N TYR A 94 -4.17 5.41 3.77
CA TYR A 94 -3.13 5.36 2.75
C TYR A 94 -2.19 4.19 3.01
N LEU A 95 -2.06 3.30 2.03
CA LEU A 95 -0.94 2.37 1.95
C LEU A 95 0.23 3.10 1.30
N ASN A 96 1.35 3.11 2.00
CA ASN A 96 2.59 3.73 1.60
C ASN A 96 3.56 2.63 1.16
N PHE A 97 4.19 2.78 0.00
CA PHE A 97 5.28 1.91 -0.42
C PHE A 97 6.62 2.35 0.15
N VAL A 98 7.62 1.50 0.03
CA VAL A 98 9.01 1.83 0.35
C VAL A 98 9.53 2.75 -0.75
N ARG A 99 9.97 3.95 -0.38
CA ARG A 99 10.66 4.89 -1.28
C ARG A 99 12.13 4.95 -0.93
N TYR A 100 12.97 5.03 -1.97
CA TYR A 100 14.40 5.29 -1.85
C TYR A 100 14.74 6.60 -2.55
N GLU A 101 15.42 7.51 -1.85
CA GLU A 101 16.05 8.69 -2.46
C GLU A 101 17.57 8.59 -2.29
N GLN A 102 18.30 8.67 -3.41
CA GLN A 102 19.76 8.54 -3.44
C GLN A 102 20.32 7.28 -2.74
N GLY A 103 19.54 6.19 -2.73
CA GLY A 103 19.91 4.92 -2.08
C GLY A 103 19.64 4.88 -0.57
N VAL A 104 19.03 5.92 0.00
CA VAL A 104 18.56 5.94 1.38
C VAL A 104 17.05 5.74 1.40
N GLU A 105 16.59 4.79 2.20
CA GLU A 105 15.17 4.56 2.41
C GLU A 105 14.55 5.74 3.15
N LEU A 106 13.52 6.36 2.59
CA LEU A 106 12.84 7.48 3.23
C LEU A 106 11.92 6.99 4.33
N GLU A 107 12.04 7.61 5.51
CA GLU A 107 11.06 7.48 6.58
C GLU A 107 9.82 8.34 6.27
N PRO A 108 8.60 7.80 6.42
CA PRO A 108 7.38 8.59 6.33
C PRO A 108 7.32 9.64 7.45
N ASP A 109 6.74 10.80 7.17
CA ASP A 109 6.50 11.88 8.13
C ASP A 109 4.98 12.15 8.26
N PRO A 110 4.35 11.85 9.41
CA PRO A 110 4.96 11.38 10.66
C PRO A 110 5.41 9.91 10.59
N PRO A 111 6.43 9.54 11.39
CA PRO A 111 6.91 8.16 11.43
C PRO A 111 5.78 7.21 11.84
N THR A 112 5.65 6.12 11.09
CA THR A 112 4.62 5.09 11.29
C THR A 112 4.87 4.21 12.50
N TYR A 113 6.11 4.18 12.98
CA TYR A 113 6.50 3.48 14.20
C TYR A 113 7.12 4.50 15.16
N GLY A 114 6.46 4.74 16.31
CA GLY A 114 7.18 5.28 17.45
C GLY A 114 8.24 4.25 17.80
N GLY A 115 9.53 4.59 17.62
CA GLY A 115 10.65 3.67 17.78
C GLY A 115 10.53 2.78 19.01
N PRO A 116 11.11 1.57 18.99
CA PRO A 116 10.91 0.59 20.06
C PRO A 116 11.23 1.22 21.42
N ARG A 117 10.20 1.31 22.28
CA ARG A 117 10.37 1.65 23.70
C ARG A 117 10.87 0.41 24.42
N PHE A 118 12.19 0.22 24.41
CA PHE A 118 12.81 -0.75 25.29
C PHE A 118 12.89 -0.15 26.69
N ASP A 119 11.83 -0.28 27.47
CA ASP A 119 11.88 -0.04 28.91
C ASP A 119 12.53 -1.26 29.57
N PHE A 120 13.86 -1.30 29.61
CA PHE A 120 14.57 -2.28 30.44
C PHE A 120 14.39 -1.86 31.90
N MET A 121 13.43 -2.48 32.59
CA MET A 121 13.35 -2.40 34.05
C MET A 121 14.56 -3.14 34.64
N GLY A 122 15.47 -2.39 35.26
CA GLY A 122 16.59 -2.92 36.05
C GLY A 122 16.17 -3.37 37.44
#